data_AF-A0A960MXC5-F1
#
_entry.id   AF-A0A960MXC5-F1
#
_cell.length_a   1.000
_cell.length_b   1.000
_cell.length_c   1.000
_cell.angle_alpha   90.00
_cell.angle_beta   90.00
_cell.angle_gamma   90.00
#
_symmetry.space_group_name_H-M   'P 1'
#
loop_
_entity.id
_entity.type
_entity.pdbx_description
1 polymer ?
#
loop_
_entity_poly.entity_id
_entity_poly.type
_entity_poly.pdbx_seq_one_letter_code
_entity_poly.pdbx_strand_id
1 'polypeptide(L)'
;MPTVDSDWKPFAFKEWQVICDALESGEQSIILRKGGISEGKLGFQWLHDRFFLFPTFFHEQVEQVTPDAAGQPRTFRPQRAGGEEIEIRLFAETVETRRLTDWEEIMALAPEHIWTEQVIRERYEWGDEEYGISLARLRVFRLPEPWVLKDRAGFGGCRSWIGLPADEHPDLPALLAEAQPIG
;
A
#
# COMPACT_ATOMS: atom_id res chain seq x y z
N MET A 1 -5.13 7.38 -18.17
CA MET A 1 -4.47 8.13 -17.09
C MET A 1 -5.52 8.45 -16.03
N PRO A 2 -5.17 8.37 -14.75
CA PRO A 2 -6.12 8.65 -13.67
C PRO A 2 -6.51 10.13 -13.70
N THR A 3 -7.75 10.43 -13.36
CA THR A 3 -8.26 11.81 -13.29
C THR A 3 -9.00 12.01 -11.98
N VAL A 4 -8.79 13.16 -11.34
CA VAL A 4 -9.46 13.58 -10.11
C VAL A 4 -10.00 14.99 -10.28
N ASP A 5 -11.10 15.30 -9.59
CA ASP A 5 -11.64 16.65 -9.55
C ASP A 5 -10.72 17.59 -8.76
N SER A 6 -10.77 18.88 -9.04
CA SER A 6 -9.91 19.88 -8.39
C SER A 6 -10.18 20.05 -6.89
N ASP A 7 -11.35 19.66 -6.42
CA ASP A 7 -11.75 19.69 -5.00
C ASP A 7 -11.57 18.33 -4.29
N TRP A 8 -11.03 17.33 -5.00
CA TRP A 8 -10.78 16.01 -4.44
C TRP A 8 -9.74 16.08 -3.32
N LYS A 9 -10.05 15.45 -2.19
CA LYS A 9 -9.15 15.36 -1.04
C LYS A 9 -8.30 14.09 -1.14
N PRO A 10 -6.97 14.20 -1.28
CA PRO A 10 -6.13 13.03 -1.43
C PRO A 10 -5.93 12.31 -0.09
N PHE A 11 -6.09 11.00 -0.15
CA PHE A 11 -5.73 10.07 0.91
C PHE A 11 -4.57 9.20 0.46
N ALA A 12 -3.83 8.69 1.44
CA ALA A 12 -2.80 7.72 1.22
C ALA A 12 -3.02 6.47 2.07
N PHE A 13 -2.70 5.32 1.49
CA PHE A 13 -2.71 4.03 2.16
C PHE A 13 -1.29 3.69 2.63
N LYS A 14 -1.13 3.41 3.92
CA LYS A 14 0.15 3.02 4.50
C LYS A 14 0.48 1.58 4.16
N GLU A 15 1.58 1.40 3.46
CA GLU A 15 2.09 0.08 3.12
C GLU A 15 3.62 0.04 3.28
N TRP A 16 4.16 -1.16 3.43
CA TRP A 16 5.59 -1.35 3.61
C TRP A 16 6.35 -0.96 2.35
N GLN A 17 7.50 -0.31 2.51
CA GLN A 17 8.30 0.15 1.37
C GLN A 17 8.63 -0.99 0.41
N VAL A 18 8.95 -2.19 0.91
CA VAL A 18 9.20 -3.37 0.06
C VAL A 18 8.00 -3.76 -0.81
N ILE A 19 6.78 -3.54 -0.31
CA ILE A 19 5.54 -3.80 -1.03
C ILE A 19 5.24 -2.66 -2.01
N CYS A 20 5.48 -1.41 -1.63
CA CYS A 20 5.45 -0.29 -2.57
C CYS A 20 6.42 -0.53 -3.74
N ASP A 21 7.62 -1.06 -3.47
CA ASP A 21 8.61 -1.39 -4.50
C ASP A 21 8.12 -2.50 -5.43
N ALA A 22 7.49 -3.55 -4.89
CA ALA A 22 6.89 -4.62 -5.68
C ALA A 22 5.68 -4.16 -6.52
N LEU A 23 4.88 -3.24 -5.98
CA LEU A 23 3.79 -2.59 -6.72
C LEU A 23 4.35 -1.66 -7.82
N GLU A 24 5.47 -0.96 -7.57
CA GLU A 24 6.13 -0.10 -8.56
C GLU A 24 6.76 -0.88 -9.71
N SER A 25 7.26 -2.10 -9.46
CA SER A 25 7.87 -2.96 -10.47
C SER A 25 6.83 -3.74 -11.30
N GLY A 26 5.58 -3.80 -10.82
CA GLY A 26 4.52 -4.62 -11.41
C GLY A 26 4.60 -6.10 -11.02
N GLU A 27 5.49 -6.47 -10.11
CA GLU A 27 5.58 -7.83 -9.56
C GLU A 27 4.41 -8.17 -8.64
N GLN A 28 3.90 -7.16 -7.93
CA GLN A 28 2.69 -7.27 -7.12
C GLN A 28 1.60 -6.35 -7.69
N SER A 29 0.35 -6.79 -7.61
CA SER A 29 -0.82 -6.02 -8.09
C SER A 29 -1.97 -5.94 -7.09
N ILE A 30 -1.82 -6.61 -5.94
CA ILE A 30 -2.86 -6.69 -4.90
C ILE A 30 -2.33 -6.25 -3.54
N ILE A 31 -3.23 -5.86 -2.66
CA ILE A 31 -2.97 -5.66 -1.23
C ILE A 31 -3.83 -6.64 -0.44
N LEU A 32 -3.19 -7.39 0.45
CA LEU A 32 -3.82 -8.28 1.43
C LEU A 32 -3.65 -7.68 2.82
N ARG A 33 -4.76 -7.25 3.40
CA ARG A 33 -4.79 -6.48 4.65
C ARG A 33 -5.72 -7.10 5.68
N LYS A 34 -5.21 -7.29 6.89
CA LYS A 34 -6.01 -7.42 8.11
C LYS A 34 -5.93 -6.12 8.88
N GLY A 35 -6.99 -5.78 9.59
CA GLY A 35 -7.07 -4.50 10.24
C GLY A 35 -6.06 -4.25 11.34
N GLY A 36 -5.62 -3.00 11.45
CA GLY A 36 -4.73 -2.57 12.52
C GLY A 36 -5.43 -2.48 13.88
N ILE A 37 -4.66 -2.41 14.96
CA ILE A 37 -5.15 -2.34 16.36
C ILE A 37 -6.16 -1.19 16.58
N SER A 38 -6.09 -0.12 15.79
CA SER A 38 -6.96 1.06 15.90
C SER A 38 -8.22 1.01 15.04
N GLU A 39 -8.42 -0.05 14.26
CA GLU A 39 -9.61 -0.22 13.45
C GLU A 39 -10.66 -0.87 14.37
N GLY A 40 -11.74 -0.13 14.65
CA GLY A 40 -12.68 -0.46 15.73
C GLY A 40 -13.43 -1.79 15.54
N LYS A 41 -14.53 -1.98 16.27
CA LYS A 41 -15.34 -3.23 16.27
C LYS A 41 -15.86 -3.71 14.91
N LEU A 42 -15.74 -2.89 13.86
CA LEU A 42 -16.15 -3.21 12.49
C LEU A 42 -15.00 -3.77 11.65
N GLY A 43 -13.80 -3.90 12.21
CA GLY A 43 -12.60 -4.32 11.50
C GLY A 43 -12.11 -3.30 10.48
N PHE A 44 -11.15 -3.74 9.64
CA PHE A 44 -10.63 -2.95 8.53
C PHE A 44 -11.71 -2.64 7.50
N GLN A 45 -11.69 -1.41 7.00
CA GLN A 45 -12.50 -0.99 5.88
C GLN A 45 -11.63 -0.40 4.77
N TRP A 46 -11.91 -0.83 3.55
CA TRP A 46 -11.36 -0.21 2.36
C TRP A 46 -12.17 1.06 2.08
N LEU A 47 -11.61 2.24 2.42
CA LEU A 47 -12.37 3.49 2.46
C LEU A 47 -12.30 4.32 1.17
N HIS A 48 -11.26 4.11 0.36
CA HIS A 48 -10.97 4.95 -0.80
C HIS A 48 -10.60 4.10 -2.01
N ASP A 49 -11.27 4.38 -3.13
CA ASP A 49 -11.00 3.69 -4.42
C ASP A 49 -9.88 4.37 -5.22
N ARG A 50 -9.45 5.55 -4.79
CA ARG A 50 -8.33 6.32 -5.37
C ARG A 50 -7.48 6.86 -4.25
N PHE A 51 -6.19 6.60 -4.28
CA PHE A 51 -5.29 6.98 -3.20
C PHE A 51 -3.82 6.91 -3.63
N PHE A 52 -2.97 7.50 -2.81
CA PHE A 52 -1.52 7.39 -2.94
C PHE A 52 -0.98 6.26 -2.06
N LEU A 53 0.17 5.67 -2.40
CA LEU A 53 0.86 4.78 -1.48
C LEU A 53 1.83 5.55 -0.59
N PHE A 54 1.61 5.43 0.71
CA PHE A 54 2.47 6.01 1.73
C PHE A 54 3.45 4.94 2.22
N PRO A 55 4.73 5.01 1.86
CA PRO A 55 5.68 4.01 2.28
C PRO A 55 5.96 4.10 3.78
N THR A 56 6.13 2.95 4.39
CA THR A 56 6.57 2.81 5.77
C THR A 56 7.82 1.94 5.82
N PHE A 57 8.75 2.29 6.72
CA PHE A 57 10.07 1.69 6.78
C PHE A 57 10.23 0.99 8.13
N PHE A 58 10.16 -0.34 8.10
CA PHE A 58 10.43 -1.19 9.27
C PHE A 58 11.57 -2.15 8.93
N HIS A 59 12.37 -2.54 9.93
CA HIS A 59 13.54 -3.39 9.68
C HIS A 59 13.14 -4.82 9.27
N GLU A 60 12.05 -5.34 9.81
CA GLU A 60 11.63 -6.74 9.66
C GLU A 60 10.89 -7.04 8.34
N GLN A 61 10.81 -6.06 7.42
CA GLN A 61 10.00 -6.18 6.21
C GLN A 61 10.53 -7.24 5.24
N VAL A 62 11.85 -7.39 5.18
CA VAL A 62 12.51 -8.27 4.21
C VAL A 62 12.31 -9.75 4.57
N GLU A 63 12.25 -10.10 5.86
CA GLU A 63 12.05 -11.48 6.30
C GLU A 63 10.61 -11.98 6.08
N GLN A 64 9.67 -11.05 5.84
CA GLN A 64 8.24 -11.33 5.70
C GLN A 64 7.78 -11.47 4.25
N VAL A 65 8.70 -11.31 3.29
CA VAL A 65 8.42 -11.43 1.87
C VAL A 65 9.27 -12.54 1.25
N THR A 66 8.77 -13.12 0.17
CA THR A 66 9.50 -14.12 -0.62
C THR A 66 10.75 -13.48 -1.22
N PRO A 67 11.79 -14.27 -1.55
CA PRO A 67 12.91 -13.78 -2.34
C PRO A 67 12.46 -13.15 -3.67
N ASP A 68 13.33 -12.36 -4.29
CA ASP A 68 13.09 -11.84 -5.64
C ASP A 68 13.08 -12.96 -6.70
N ALA A 69 12.80 -12.60 -7.96
CA ALA A 69 12.78 -13.54 -9.07
C ALA A 69 14.12 -14.28 -9.30
N ALA A 70 15.24 -13.77 -8.78
CA ALA A 70 16.56 -14.40 -8.83
C ALA A 70 16.87 -15.23 -7.56
N GLY A 71 15.90 -15.37 -6.65
CA GLY A 71 16.06 -16.09 -5.39
C GLY A 71 16.91 -15.34 -4.36
N GLN A 72 17.15 -14.03 -4.55
CA GLN A 72 17.92 -13.23 -3.61
C GLN A 72 17.03 -12.61 -2.53
N PRO A 73 17.57 -12.38 -1.31
CA PRO A 73 16.90 -11.57 -0.32
C PRO A 73 16.53 -10.21 -0.89
N ARG A 74 15.28 -9.78 -0.68
CA ARG A 74 14.82 -8.49 -1.17
C ARG A 74 15.53 -7.35 -0.45
N THR A 75 15.69 -6.25 -1.16
CA THR A 75 16.04 -4.97 -0.56
C THR A 75 14.96 -3.97 -0.95
N PHE A 76 14.85 -2.88 -0.21
CA PHE A 76 13.91 -1.82 -0.53
C PHE A 76 14.62 -0.48 -0.52
N ARG A 77 14.06 0.48 -1.26
CA ARG A 77 14.61 1.83 -1.32
C ARG A 77 14.66 2.45 0.08
N PRO A 78 15.81 2.98 0.54
CA PRO A 78 15.87 3.61 1.85
C PRO A 78 15.05 4.90 1.87
N GLN A 79 14.60 5.28 3.06
CA GLN A 79 14.01 6.59 3.28
C GLN A 79 15.02 7.71 2.94
N ARG A 80 14.52 8.85 2.45
CA ARG A 80 15.35 10.03 2.16
C ARG A 80 16.06 10.59 3.40
N ALA A 81 17.10 11.40 3.16
CA ALA A 81 18.08 11.87 4.13
C ALA A 81 17.49 12.20 5.52
N GLY A 82 18.01 11.55 6.56
CA GLY A 82 17.70 11.83 7.96
C GLY A 82 16.39 11.23 8.48
N GLY A 83 15.55 10.63 7.63
CA GLY A 83 14.22 10.16 8.03
C GLY A 83 13.19 11.29 8.18
N GLU A 84 13.54 12.50 7.76
CA GLU A 84 12.71 13.70 7.91
C GLU A 84 11.77 13.94 6.71
N GLU A 85 11.97 13.21 5.61
CA GLU A 85 11.18 13.29 4.38
C GLU A 85 10.62 11.94 3.97
N ILE A 86 9.45 11.96 3.35
CA ILE A 86 8.74 10.80 2.81
C ILE A 86 8.41 11.06 1.35
N GLU A 87 8.88 10.17 0.46
CA GLU A 87 8.54 10.21 -0.97
C GLU A 87 7.31 9.37 -1.26
N ILE A 88 6.25 10.01 -1.75
CA ILE A 88 5.12 9.34 -2.38
C ILE A 88 5.37 9.30 -3.89
N ARG A 89 5.43 8.09 -4.44
CA ARG A 89 5.77 7.86 -5.86
C ARG A 89 4.66 7.20 -6.66
N LEU A 90 3.69 6.63 -5.95
CA LEU A 90 2.67 5.77 -6.52
C LEU A 90 1.29 6.31 -6.21
N PHE A 91 0.45 6.25 -7.23
CA PHE A 91 -0.98 6.42 -7.15
C PHE A 91 -1.65 5.10 -7.51
N ALA A 92 -2.74 4.76 -6.84
CA ALA A 92 -3.47 3.54 -7.08
C ALA A 92 -4.96 3.81 -7.22
N GLU A 93 -5.58 3.09 -8.15
CA GLU A 93 -7.02 2.94 -8.24
C GLU A 93 -7.41 1.51 -7.86
N THR A 94 -8.43 1.36 -7.03
CA THR A 94 -9.00 0.06 -6.69
C THR A 94 -9.86 -0.44 -7.83
N VAL A 95 -9.52 -1.64 -8.31
CA VAL A 95 -10.30 -2.34 -9.34
C VAL A 95 -11.38 -3.19 -8.68
N GLU A 96 -11.04 -3.83 -7.56
CA GLU A 96 -11.93 -4.72 -6.83
C GLU A 96 -11.50 -4.80 -5.36
N THR A 97 -12.49 -4.92 -4.46
CA THR A 97 -12.27 -5.31 -3.07
C THR A 97 -13.09 -6.53 -2.71
N ARG A 98 -12.53 -7.41 -1.89
CA ARG A 98 -13.23 -8.57 -1.33
C ARG A 98 -12.78 -8.85 0.10
N ARG A 99 -13.65 -9.42 0.91
CA ARG A 99 -13.24 -10.11 2.14
C ARG A 99 -13.12 -11.59 1.81
N LEU A 100 -11.94 -12.15 2.02
CA LEU A 100 -11.66 -13.56 1.81
C LEU A 100 -11.68 -14.28 3.15
N THR A 101 -12.42 -15.38 3.22
CA THR A 101 -12.52 -16.26 4.39
C THR A 101 -12.16 -17.71 4.06
N ASP A 102 -11.95 -18.04 2.78
CA ASP A 102 -11.46 -19.33 2.33
C ASP A 102 -9.94 -19.28 2.16
N TRP A 103 -9.24 -20.20 2.84
CA TRP A 103 -7.79 -20.30 2.78
C TRP A 103 -7.28 -20.72 1.39
N GLU A 104 -8.00 -21.60 0.69
CA GLU A 104 -7.60 -22.06 -0.64
C GLU A 104 -7.69 -20.91 -1.66
N GLU A 105 -8.71 -20.05 -1.54
CA GLU A 105 -8.82 -18.84 -2.37
C GLU A 105 -7.68 -17.87 -2.09
N ILE A 106 -7.28 -17.71 -0.83
CA ILE A 106 -6.15 -16.84 -0.45
C ILE A 106 -4.82 -17.40 -1.00
N MET A 107 -4.58 -18.71 -0.90
CA MET A 107 -3.38 -19.34 -1.43
C MET A 107 -3.26 -19.22 -2.95
N ALA A 108 -4.38 -19.24 -3.67
CA ALA A 108 -4.40 -19.06 -5.11
C ALA A 108 -3.88 -17.67 -5.55
N LEU A 109 -3.83 -16.68 -4.65
CA LEU A 109 -3.30 -15.33 -4.89
C LEU A 109 -1.78 -15.22 -4.72
N ALA A 110 -1.09 -16.28 -4.29
CA ALA A 110 0.36 -16.26 -4.08
C ALA A 110 1.17 -15.74 -5.30
N PRO A 111 0.78 -16.00 -6.56
CA PRO A 111 1.49 -15.44 -7.72
C PRO A 111 1.31 -13.92 -7.91
N GLU A 112 0.39 -13.27 -7.18
CA GLU A 112 0.03 -11.87 -7.35
C GLU A 112 0.66 -10.93 -6.30
N HIS A 113 1.37 -11.50 -5.32
CA HIS A 113 1.98 -10.77 -4.20
C HIS A 113 3.30 -11.39 -3.75
N ILE A 114 4.10 -10.62 -3.02
CA ILE A 114 5.40 -11.08 -2.53
C ILE A 114 5.40 -11.51 -1.06
N TRP A 115 4.27 -11.50 -0.35
CA TRP A 115 4.22 -11.99 1.03
C TRP A 115 4.56 -13.48 1.13
N THR A 116 5.24 -13.88 2.21
CA THR A 116 5.37 -15.29 2.55
C THR A 116 4.02 -15.87 3.01
N GLU A 117 3.84 -17.16 2.81
CA GLU A 117 2.63 -17.86 3.26
C GLU A 117 2.43 -17.71 4.78
N GLN A 118 3.51 -17.78 5.56
CA GLN A 118 3.46 -17.61 7.01
C GLN A 118 2.83 -16.27 7.40
N VAL A 119 3.26 -15.16 6.78
CA VAL A 119 2.74 -13.82 7.09
C VAL A 119 1.28 -13.68 6.70
N ILE A 120 0.88 -14.25 5.56
CA ILE A 120 -0.52 -14.26 5.14
C ILE A 120 -1.36 -15.10 6.12
N ARG A 121 -0.85 -16.24 6.58
CA ARG A 121 -1.51 -17.09 7.56
C ARG A 121 -1.73 -16.37 8.88
N GLU A 122 -0.68 -15.74 9.40
CA GLU A 122 -0.75 -14.95 10.64
C GLU A 122 -1.79 -13.83 10.52
N ARG A 123 -1.83 -13.11 9.40
CA ARG A 123 -2.85 -12.06 9.16
C ARG A 123 -4.27 -12.62 9.02
N TYR A 124 -4.42 -13.76 8.37
CA TYR A 124 -5.70 -14.44 8.18
C TYR A 124 -6.29 -14.89 9.52
N GLU A 125 -5.45 -15.41 10.42
CA GLU A 125 -5.83 -15.91 11.75
C GLU A 125 -5.81 -14.82 12.84
N TRP A 126 -5.48 -13.57 12.50
CA TRP A 126 -5.26 -12.51 13.49
C TRP A 126 -6.55 -11.98 14.13
N GLY A 127 -6.57 -12.00 15.46
CA GLY A 127 -7.61 -11.45 16.34
C GLY A 127 -8.68 -12.48 16.72
N ASP A 128 -9.66 -12.04 17.52
CA ASP A 128 -10.78 -12.88 17.98
C ASP A 128 -11.96 -12.93 16.98
N GLU A 129 -11.80 -12.32 15.81
CA GLU A 129 -12.79 -12.33 14.72
C GLU A 129 -12.72 -13.64 13.91
N GLU A 130 -13.76 -13.92 13.11
CA GLU A 130 -13.68 -14.98 12.09
C GLU A 130 -12.46 -14.78 11.18
N TYR A 131 -11.76 -15.88 10.91
CA TYR A 131 -10.59 -15.87 10.05
C TYR A 131 -10.91 -15.26 8.70
N GLY A 132 -10.03 -14.38 8.26
CA GLY A 132 -10.19 -13.74 6.97
C GLY A 132 -9.28 -12.55 6.78
N ILE A 133 -9.13 -12.17 5.52
CA ILE A 133 -8.25 -11.08 5.08
C ILE A 133 -8.97 -10.27 4.01
N SER A 134 -8.73 -8.96 4.00
CA SER A 134 -9.27 -8.09 2.96
C SER A 134 -8.32 -8.04 1.77
N LEU A 135 -8.86 -8.27 0.59
CA LEU A 135 -8.19 -8.14 -0.68
C LEU A 135 -8.59 -6.81 -1.32
N ALA A 136 -7.61 -6.10 -1.85
CA ALA A 136 -7.81 -5.07 -2.86
C ALA A 136 -6.93 -5.34 -4.08
N ARG A 137 -7.54 -5.45 -5.26
CA ARG A 137 -6.83 -5.49 -6.55
C ARG A 137 -6.66 -4.06 -7.05
N LEU A 138 -5.45 -3.70 -7.46
CA LEU A 138 -5.09 -2.34 -7.78
C LEU A 138 -4.67 -2.18 -9.23
N ARG A 139 -5.01 -1.03 -9.80
CA ARG A 139 -4.30 -0.46 -10.94
C ARG A 139 -3.35 0.60 -10.40
N VAL A 140 -2.05 0.36 -10.56
CA VAL A 140 -1.00 1.22 -10.00
C VAL A 140 -0.43 2.13 -11.08
N PHE A 141 -0.13 3.36 -10.72
CA PHE A 141 0.47 4.37 -11.58
C PHE A 141 1.70 4.96 -10.90
N ARG A 142 2.78 5.11 -11.66
CA ARG A 142 3.97 5.85 -11.25
C ARG A 142 3.77 7.33 -11.53
N LEU A 143 3.97 8.16 -10.52
CA LEU A 143 3.95 9.61 -10.68
C LEU A 143 5.15 10.07 -11.52
N PRO A 144 5.01 11.12 -12.35
CA PRO A 144 6.11 11.64 -13.16
C PRO A 144 7.26 12.17 -12.29
N GLU A 145 6.93 12.76 -11.15
CA GLU A 145 7.86 13.20 -10.12
C GLU A 145 7.39 12.76 -8.72
N PRO A 146 8.29 12.37 -7.81
CA PRO A 146 7.93 12.04 -6.44
C PRO A 146 7.36 13.24 -5.70
N TRP A 147 6.27 13.00 -4.98
CA TRP A 147 5.71 13.95 -4.05
C TRP A 147 6.39 13.82 -2.69
N VAL A 148 7.16 14.84 -2.33
CA VAL A 148 7.96 14.85 -1.10
C VAL A 148 7.18 15.54 0.00
N LEU A 149 6.91 14.81 1.08
CA LEU A 149 6.28 15.33 2.30
C LEU A 149 7.29 15.39 3.43
N LYS A 150 7.18 16.41 4.28
CA LYS A 150 7.89 16.43 5.57
C LYS A 150 7.24 15.44 6.52
N ASP A 151 8.05 14.55 7.10
CA ASP A 151 7.59 13.63 8.13
C ASP A 151 7.11 14.42 9.36
N ARG A 152 6.02 13.96 9.96
CA ARG A 152 5.36 14.62 11.08
C ARG A 152 4.70 13.58 11.95
N ALA A 153 4.55 13.90 13.25
CA ALA A 153 3.93 13.00 14.22
C ALA A 153 2.56 12.45 13.79
N GLY A 154 1.80 13.22 12.98
CA GLY A 154 0.51 12.81 12.43
C GLY A 154 0.54 11.68 11.39
N PHE A 155 1.70 11.36 10.81
CA PHE A 155 1.88 10.22 9.92
C PHE A 155 2.25 8.94 10.66
N GLY A 156 2.63 9.03 11.94
CA GLY A 156 2.88 7.88 12.81
C GLY A 156 1.61 7.10 13.17
N GLY A 157 1.80 5.93 13.79
CA GLY A 157 0.70 5.13 14.36
C GLY A 157 0.13 4.02 13.45
N CYS A 158 -0.84 3.30 14.01
CA CYS A 158 -1.37 2.02 13.49
C CYS A 158 -2.56 2.17 12.52
N ARG A 159 -2.81 3.36 11.98
CA ARG A 159 -3.91 3.58 11.03
C ARG A 159 -3.46 3.25 9.62
N SER A 160 -4.30 2.54 8.87
CA SER A 160 -4.00 2.19 7.47
C SER A 160 -4.16 3.38 6.51
N TRP A 161 -5.03 4.34 6.83
CA TRP A 161 -5.32 5.51 5.98
C TRP A 161 -4.84 6.81 6.61
N ILE A 162 -4.22 7.66 5.79
CA ILE A 162 -3.76 9.01 6.16
C ILE A 162 -4.38 10.01 5.19
N GLY A 163 -4.95 11.11 5.70
CA GLY A 163 -5.30 12.26 4.87
C GLY A 163 -4.05 13.07 4.56
N LEU A 164 -3.80 13.33 3.27
CA LEU A 164 -2.63 14.10 2.86
C LEU A 164 -2.94 15.62 2.92
N PRO A 165 -2.00 16.46 3.39
CA PRO A 165 -2.22 17.89 3.66
C PRO A 165 -2.46 18.74 2.40
N ALA A 166 -3.68 19.25 2.19
CA ALA A 166 -4.10 19.94 0.96
C ALA A 166 -3.20 21.11 0.48
N ASP A 167 -2.41 21.69 1.38
CA ASP A 167 -1.52 22.84 1.17
C ASP A 167 -0.09 22.47 0.72
N GLU A 168 0.31 21.21 0.82
CA GLU A 168 1.65 20.72 0.40
C GLU A 168 1.58 19.93 -0.91
N HIS A 169 0.49 20.14 -1.66
CA HIS A 169 0.13 19.31 -2.78
C HIS A 169 0.49 19.97 -4.11
N PRO A 170 1.18 19.27 -5.04
CA PRO A 170 1.30 19.74 -6.41
C PRO A 170 -0.09 19.82 -7.03
N ASP A 171 -0.19 20.43 -8.21
CA ASP A 171 -1.41 20.37 -9.03
C ASP A 171 -1.75 18.89 -9.31
N LEU A 172 -2.64 18.30 -8.50
CA LEU A 172 -2.92 16.86 -8.54
C LEU A 172 -3.54 16.43 -9.87
N PRO A 173 -4.50 17.19 -10.47
CA PRO A 173 -4.95 16.92 -11.83
C PRO A 173 -3.80 16.87 -12.84
N ALA A 174 -2.87 17.83 -12.82
CA ALA A 174 -1.73 17.84 -13.74
C ALA A 174 -0.77 16.66 -13.48
N LEU A 175 -0.41 16.42 -12.22
CA LEU A 175 0.47 15.33 -11.82
C LEU A 175 -0.07 13.96 -12.25
N LEU A 176 -1.37 13.74 -12.04
CA LEU A 176 -2.03 12.47 -12.37
C LEU A 176 -2.29 12.29 -13.87
N ALA A 177 -2.45 13.38 -14.62
CA ALA A 177 -2.57 13.33 -16.08
C ALA A 177 -1.30 12.76 -16.74
N GLU A 178 -0.13 12.99 -16.14
CA GLU A 178 1.17 12.52 -16.62
C GLU A 178 1.63 11.19 -15.99
N ALA A 179 0.92 10.70 -14.96
CA ALA A 179 1.25 9.46 -14.28
C ALA A 179 1.13 8.25 -15.21
N GLN A 180 2.12 7.35 -15.18
CA GLN A 180 2.19 6.21 -16.11
C GLN A 180 1.69 4.93 -15.43
N PRO A 181 0.84 4.12 -16.09
CA PRO A 181 0.42 2.84 -15.54
C PRO A 181 1.63 1.89 -15.38
N ILE A 182 1.59 1.09 -14.32
CA ILE A 182 2.52 -0.01 -14.10
C ILE A 182 1.80 -1.30 -14.50
N GLY A 183 2.39 -2.06 -15.43
CA GLY A 183 1.78 -3.23 -16.06
C GLY A 183 1.30 -2.94 -17.47
#